data_AF-A0A0B8TBE9-F1
#
_entry.id   AF-A0A0B8TBE9-F1
#
_cell.length_a   1.000
_cell.length_b   1.000
_cell.length_c   1.000
_cell.angle_alpha   90.00
_cell.angle_beta   90.00
_cell.angle_gamma   90.00
#
_symmetry.space_group_name_H-M   'P 1'
#
loop_
_entity.id
_entity.type
_entity.pdbx_description
1 polymer ?
#
loop_
_entity_poly.entity_id
_entity_poly.type
_entity_poly.pdbx_seq_one_letter_code
_entity_poly.pdbx_strand_id
1 'polypeptide(L)'
;MKENLQMTIAGKAGTQSWYSVEVAKSPGFLSVFIKGMDGFRARFHVKKRIEEFEVVALDETVDLKQHKELHKKLRIIGKRFLV
;
A
#
# COMPACT_ATOMS: atom_id res chain seq x y z
N MET A 1 12.62 -10.33 4.95
CA MET A 1 11.53 -11.17 4.37
C MET A 1 10.87 -10.38 3.25
N LYS A 2 10.56 -11.03 2.12
CA LYS A 2 9.82 -10.45 0.99
C LYS A 2 8.60 -11.32 0.67
N GLU A 3 7.46 -10.69 0.43
CA GLU A 3 6.20 -11.36 0.09
C GLU A 3 5.53 -10.69 -1.11
N ASN A 4 4.90 -11.49 -1.96
CA ASN A 4 4.10 -11.00 -3.08
C ASN A 4 2.62 -11.27 -2.81
N LEU A 5 1.78 -10.27 -2.98
CA LEU A 5 0.34 -10.31 -2.74
C LEU A 5 -0.41 -9.81 -3.97
N GLN A 6 -1.65 -10.28 -4.12
CA GLN A 6 -2.62 -9.66 -5.02
C GLN A 6 -3.59 -8.82 -4.21
N MET A 7 -3.89 -7.62 -4.74
CA MET A 7 -4.77 -6.67 -4.10
C MET A 7 -5.71 -6.07 -5.13
N THR A 8 -6.99 -5.94 -4.77
CA THR A 8 -7.97 -5.16 -5.53
C THR A 8 -8.22 -3.82 -4.85
N ILE A 9 -8.30 -2.76 -5.64
CA ILE A 9 -8.71 -1.42 -5.18
C ILE A 9 -9.99 -1.06 -5.91
N ALA A 10 -11.02 -0.68 -5.14
CA ALA A 10 -12.27 -0.18 -5.68
C ALA A 10 -12.08 1.24 -6.24
N GLY A 11 -12.48 1.44 -7.50
CA GLY A 11 -12.51 2.72 -8.18
C GLY A 11 -13.87 3.41 -8.07
N LYS A 12 -14.03 4.52 -8.79
CA LYS A 12 -15.33 5.19 -8.93
C LYS A 12 -16.29 4.32 -9.76
N ALA A 13 -17.59 4.45 -9.52
CA ALA A 13 -18.65 3.74 -10.25
C ALA A 13 -18.61 2.20 -10.17
N GLY A 14 -18.15 1.63 -9.04
CA GLY A 14 -18.19 0.18 -8.79
C GLY A 14 -17.12 -0.63 -9.53
N THR A 15 -16.18 0.04 -10.19
CA THR A 15 -15.04 -0.61 -10.84
C THR A 15 -14.08 -1.18 -9.79
N GLN A 16 -13.38 -2.26 -10.15
CA GLN A 16 -12.27 -2.81 -9.36
C GLN A 16 -11.07 -3.03 -10.26
N SER A 17 -9.90 -2.61 -9.79
CA SER A 17 -8.65 -2.83 -10.51
C SER A 17 -7.74 -3.75 -9.71
N TRP A 18 -7.07 -4.65 -10.43
CA TRP A 18 -6.11 -5.60 -9.86
C TRP A 18 -4.71 -5.00 -9.81
N TYR A 19 -4.04 -5.23 -8.69
CA TYR A 19 -2.69 -4.78 -8.44
C TYR A 19 -1.85 -5.92 -7.88
N SER A 20 -0.62 -6.03 -8.37
CA SER A 20 0.42 -6.84 -7.77
C SER A 20 1.16 -6.00 -6.72
N VAL A 21 1.37 -6.57 -5.54
CA VAL A 21 1.98 -5.88 -4.40
C VAL A 21 3.18 -6.68 -3.92
N GLU A 22 4.36 -6.08 -3.93
CA GLU A 22 5.55 -6.62 -3.29
C GLU A 22 5.72 -5.94 -1.93
N VAL A 23 5.82 -6.72 -0.86
CA VAL A 23 6.04 -6.25 0.50
C VAL A 23 7.41 -6.73 0.98
N ALA A 24 8.28 -5.81 1.35
CA ALA A 24 9.57 -6.08 1.94
C ALA A 24 9.62 -5.53 3.36
N LYS A 25 9.93 -6.38 4.34
CA LYS A 25 10.06 -5.99 5.75
C LYS A 25 11.47 -5.50 6.04
N SER A 26 11.55 -4.31 6.62
CA SER A 26 12.77 -3.65 7.08
C SER A 26 12.69 -3.32 8.58
N PRO A 27 13.81 -3.03 9.26
CA PRO A 27 13.77 -2.60 10.66
C PRO A 27 12.91 -1.33 10.83
N GLY A 28 11.81 -1.45 11.57
CA GLY A 28 10.91 -0.34 11.89
C GLY A 28 9.87 0.03 10.81
N PHE A 29 9.88 -0.59 9.62
CA PHE A 29 8.89 -0.30 8.56
C PHE A 29 8.73 -1.42 7.54
N LEU A 30 7.64 -1.37 6.76
CA LEU A 30 7.47 -2.15 5.53
C LEU A 30 7.68 -1.24 4.33
N SER A 31 8.44 -1.71 3.35
CA SER A 31 8.41 -1.16 1.99
C SER A 31 7.39 -1.92 1.17
N VAL A 32 6.40 -1.21 0.63
CA VAL A 32 5.33 -1.77 -0.19
C VAL A 32 5.43 -1.18 -1.58
N PHE A 33 5.61 -2.02 -2.59
CA PHE A 33 5.63 -1.64 -3.98
C PHE A 33 4.40 -2.18 -4.69
N ILE A 34 3.65 -1.31 -5.34
CA ILE A 34 2.41 -1.63 -6.05
C ILE A 34 2.65 -1.46 -7.54
N LYS A 35 2.22 -2.46 -8.32
CA LYS A 35 2.14 -2.42 -9.79
C LYS A 35 0.70 -2.69 -10.21
N GLY A 36 0.08 -1.74 -10.89
CA GLY A 36 -1.27 -1.83 -11.44
C GLY A 36 -1.28 -1.95 -12.97
N MET A 37 -2.49 -1.95 -13.51
CA MET A 37 -2.73 -1.81 -14.95
C MET A 37 -2.33 -0.41 -15.44
N ASP A 38 -2.17 -0.25 -16.76
CA ASP A 38 -1.80 1.02 -17.42
C ASP A 38 -0.50 1.66 -16.92
N GLY A 39 0.42 0.83 -16.41
CA GLY A 39 1.73 1.29 -15.98
C GLY A 39 1.76 1.98 -14.61
N PHE A 40 0.66 1.97 -13.86
CA PHE A 40 0.64 2.50 -12.49
C PHE A 40 1.68 1.77 -11.63
N ARG A 41 2.61 2.52 -11.03
CA ARG A 41 3.65 2.02 -10.15
C ARG A 41 3.84 3.01 -9.01
N ALA A 42 3.81 2.51 -7.77
CA ALA A 42 3.99 3.36 -6.61
C ALA A 42 4.62 2.60 -5.44
N ARG A 43 5.53 3.26 -4.72
CA ARG A 43 6.18 2.78 -3.51
C ARG A 43 5.66 3.54 -2.29
N PHE A 44 5.49 2.77 -1.21
CA PHE A 44 5.02 3.27 0.07
C PHE A 44 5.88 2.70 1.20
N HIS A 45 6.05 3.50 2.25
CA HIS A 45 6.49 3.01 3.54
C HIS A 45 5.31 2.92 4.49
N VAL A 46 5.17 1.77 5.15
CA VAL A 46 4.19 1.57 6.22
C VAL A 46 4.93 1.40 7.54
N LYS A 47 4.65 2.26 8.51
CA LYS A 47 5.29 2.27 9.83
C LYS A 47 4.25 2.04 10.91
N LYS A 48 4.60 1.27 11.95
CA LYS A 48 3.78 1.16 13.15
C LYS A 48 4.12 2.31 14.09
N ARG A 49 3.12 3.12 14.41
CA ARG A 49 3.10 4.05 15.55
C ARG A 49 2.31 3.39 16.68
N ILE A 50 2.34 3.99 17.87
CA ILE A 50 1.87 3.38 19.12
C ILE A 50 0.49 2.70 18.95
N GLU A 51 -0.48 3.39 18.34
CA GLU A 51 -1.84 2.86 18.10
C GLU A 51 -2.23 2.79 16.61
N GLU A 52 -1.37 3.26 15.71
CA GLU A 52 -1.72 3.46 14.31
C GLU A 52 -0.66 2.96 13.31
N PHE A 53 -1.08 2.78 12.07
CA PHE A 53 -0.17 2.52 10.95
C PHE A 53 -0.08 3.78 10.09
N GLU A 54 1.09 4.39 10.07
CA GLU A 54 1.41 5.54 9.23
C GLU A 54 1.81 5.03 7.85
N VAL A 55 1.19 5.58 6.80
CA VAL A 55 1.48 5.25 5.40
C VAL A 55 2.08 6.48 4.73
N VAL A 56 3.27 6.35 4.19
CA VAL A 56 4.00 7.42 3.51
C VAL A 56 4.20 7.01 2.05
N ALA A 57 3.69 7.80 1.10
CA ALA A 57 4.01 7.63 -0.31
C ALA A 57 5.44 8.14 -0.57
N LEU A 58 6.21 7.38 -1.35
CA LEU A 58 7.55 7.80 -1.80
C LEU A 58 7.54 8.42 -3.20
N ASP A 59 6.46 8.19 -3.94
CA ASP A 59 6.23 8.80 -5.24
C ASP A 59 5.37 10.06 -5.06
N GLU A 60 5.93 11.23 -5.40
CA GLU A 60 5.30 12.54 -5.23
C GLU A 60 4.00 12.72 -6.03
N THR A 61 3.80 11.89 -7.06
CA THR A 61 2.61 11.90 -7.90
C THR A 61 1.39 11.26 -7.24
N VAL A 62 1.57 10.56 -6.10
CA VAL A 62 0.48 9.84 -5.42
C VAL A 62 -0.06 10.67 -4.25
N ASP A 63 -1.21 11.30 -4.45
CA ASP A 63 -1.95 11.94 -3.35
C ASP A 63 -2.79 10.92 -2.57
N LEU A 64 -2.20 10.36 -1.50
CA LEU A 64 -2.87 9.41 -0.61
C LEU A 64 -4.20 9.95 -0.02
N LYS A 65 -4.37 11.27 0.12
CA LYS A 65 -5.62 11.84 0.68
C LYS A 65 -6.80 11.66 -0.27
N GLN A 66 -6.54 11.62 -1.57
CA GLN A 66 -7.54 11.36 -2.60
C GLN A 66 -7.82 9.85 -2.78
N HIS A 67 -6.86 8.99 -2.41
CA HIS A 67 -6.95 7.54 -2.55
C HIS A 67 -7.28 6.82 -1.23
N LYS A 68 -8.47 7.11 -0.66
CA LYS A 68 -8.93 6.54 0.63
C LYS A 68 -8.87 5.01 0.70
N GLU A 69 -9.26 4.31 -0.36
CA GLU A 69 -9.25 2.84 -0.38
C GLU A 69 -7.83 2.27 -0.42
N LEU A 70 -6.94 2.85 -1.24
CA LEU A 70 -5.52 2.47 -1.29
C LEU A 70 -4.87 2.63 0.08
N HIS A 71 -5.08 3.79 0.73
CA HIS A 71 -4.57 4.05 2.06
C HIS A 71 -5.07 3.01 3.09
N LYS A 72 -6.37 2.67 3.05
CA LYS A 72 -6.96 1.64 3.90
C LYS A 72 -6.30 0.27 3.68
N LYS A 73 -6.09 -0.15 2.42
CA LYS A 73 -5.43 -1.43 2.13
C LYS A 73 -3.98 -1.47 2.61
N LEU A 74 -3.23 -0.37 2.46
CA LEU A 74 -1.86 -0.26 2.96
C LEU A 74 -1.79 -0.37 4.49
N ARG A 75 -2.76 0.20 5.22
CA ARG A 75 -2.87 0.00 6.68
C ARG A 75 -3.14 -1.46 7.06
N ILE A 76 -3.97 -2.18 6.29
CA ILE A 76 -4.23 -3.61 6.51
C ILE A 76 -2.95 -4.43 6.32
N ILE A 77 -2.16 -4.13 5.27
CA ILE A 77 -0.84 -4.75 5.06
C ILE A 77 0.08 -4.47 6.25
N GLY A 78 0.14 -3.21 6.72
CA GLY A 78 0.86 -2.84 7.94
C GLY A 78 0.49 -3.71 9.13
N LYS A 79 -0.82 -3.83 9.41
CA LYS A 79 -1.35 -4.67 10.49
C LYS A 79 -0.98 -6.15 10.34
N ARG A 80 -0.91 -6.67 9.11
CA ARG A 80 -0.60 -8.08 8.86
C ARG A 80 0.88 -8.43 9.13
N PHE A 81 1.82 -7.52 8.83
CA PHE A 81 3.25 -7.85 8.84
C PHE A 81 4.10 -7.14 9.90
N LEU A 82 3.56 -6.11 10.57
CA LEU A 82 4.20 -5.38 11.66
C LEU A 82 3.55 -5.57 13.05
N VAL A 83 2.51 -6.41 13.15
CA VAL A 83 1.97 -6.87 14.44
C VAL A 83 2.76 -8.07 14.92
#